data_AF-A0A432Q4I2-F1
#
_entry.id   AF-A0A432Q4I2-F1
#
_cell.length_a   1.000
_cell.length_b   1.000
_cell.length_c   1.000
_cell.angle_alpha   90.00
_cell.angle_beta   90.00
_cell.angle_gamma   90.00
#
_symmetry.space_group_name_H-M   'P 1'
#
loop_
_entity.id
_entity.type
_entity.pdbx_description
1 polymer ?
#
loop_
_entity_poly.entity_id
_entity_poly.type
_entity_poly.pdbx_seq_one_letter_code
_entity_poly.pdbx_strand_id
1 'polypeptide(L)'
;MNGGKLVLLAIALVAVGMAVMPQTVSLFAGQHWWYNISGTGNQVPCQKCHADVFEELALSNFHTHWSASGWNASAPGVADQYDCAACHRSNLSIQYALVNGSVTKYQPGKQAHAASVVACMLCHQANASSATWAPGFYAGGFNISGFGVSSPYNYSNATYNGKWAAHNAFIAMAIKNNTFPDSTEACVACHTHVAVKIIWHHKRSLEFNVSINNPVTLPNGVHNWSVTDWKVNGTAVAVSWGNTSGVGNTSYWSGWPGNVSNIYS
;
A
#
# COMPACT_ATOMS: atom_id res chain seq x y z
N MET A 1 2.02 -54.47 -13.46
CA MET A 1 1.56 -53.38 -12.56
C MET A 1 0.11 -53.67 -12.17
N ASN A 2 -0.21 -53.77 -10.88
CA ASN A 2 -1.60 -53.99 -10.44
C ASN A 2 -2.49 -52.82 -10.88
N GLY A 3 -3.67 -53.11 -11.43
CA GLY A 3 -4.59 -52.10 -11.97
C GLY A 3 -4.87 -50.93 -11.04
N GLY A 4 -4.94 -51.17 -9.72
CA GLY A 4 -5.10 -50.10 -8.72
C GLY A 4 -3.94 -49.10 -8.66
N LYS A 5 -2.69 -49.53 -8.89
CA LYS A 5 -1.53 -48.62 -8.94
C LYS A 5 -1.53 -47.79 -10.23
N LEU A 6 -2.03 -48.34 -11.34
CA LEU A 6 -2.21 -47.62 -12.60
C LEU A 6 -3.29 -46.53 -12.48
N VAL A 7 -4.40 -46.83 -11.80
CA VAL A 7 -5.47 -45.85 -11.54
C VAL A 7 -4.98 -44.72 -10.64
N LEU A 8 -4.23 -45.02 -9.57
CA LEU A 8 -3.65 -43.99 -8.71
C LEU A 8 -2.63 -43.11 -9.45
N LEU A 9 -1.81 -43.70 -10.32
CA LEU A 9 -0.85 -42.95 -11.12
C LEU A 9 -1.54 -42.01 -12.12
N ALA A 10 -2.62 -42.47 -12.74
CA ALA A 10 -3.43 -41.67 -13.66
C ALA A 10 -4.11 -40.50 -12.93
N ILE A 11 -4.69 -40.74 -11.75
CA ILE A 11 -5.29 -39.69 -10.92
C ILE A 11 -4.23 -38.66 -10.49
N ALA A 12 -3.04 -39.11 -10.08
CA ALA A 12 -1.95 -38.21 -9.72
C ALA A 12 -1.47 -37.35 -10.90
N LEU A 13 -1.33 -37.93 -12.09
CA LEU A 13 -0.95 -37.20 -13.30
C LEU A 13 -2.02 -36.18 -13.72
N VAL A 14 -3.30 -36.53 -13.62
CA VAL A 14 -4.41 -35.60 -13.91
C VAL A 14 -4.44 -34.47 -12.88
N ALA A 15 -4.29 -34.77 -11.59
CA ALA A 15 -4.27 -33.76 -10.52
C ALA A 15 -3.09 -32.78 -10.68
N VAL A 16 -1.89 -33.29 -10.97
CA VAL A 16 -0.71 -32.44 -11.26
C VAL A 16 -0.93 -31.65 -12.54
N GLY A 17 -1.48 -32.26 -13.60
CA GLY A 17 -1.82 -31.58 -14.83
C GLY A 17 -2.81 -30.43 -14.61
N MET A 18 -3.87 -30.65 -13.83
CA MET A 18 -4.87 -29.61 -13.51
C MET A 18 -4.29 -28.50 -12.64
N ALA A 19 -3.32 -28.79 -11.77
CA ALA A 19 -2.65 -27.77 -10.95
C ALA A 19 -1.64 -26.94 -11.75
N VAL A 20 -0.87 -27.58 -12.65
CA VAL A 20 0.25 -26.94 -13.37
C VAL A 20 -0.19 -26.30 -14.69
N MET A 21 -1.20 -26.86 -15.37
CA MET A 21 -1.62 -26.35 -16.68
C MET A 21 -2.04 -24.88 -16.68
N PRO A 22 -2.86 -24.37 -15.75
CA PRO A 22 -3.25 -22.96 -15.75
C PRO A 22 -2.04 -22.00 -15.74
N GLN A 23 -1.01 -22.33 -14.95
CA GLN A 23 0.21 -21.52 -14.85
C GLN A 23 1.07 -21.61 -16.12
N THR A 24 1.13 -22.80 -16.74
CA THR A 24 1.90 -22.99 -17.98
C THR A 24 1.19 -22.43 -19.23
N VAL A 25 -0.14 -22.42 -19.28
CA VAL A 25 -0.90 -21.84 -20.41
C VAL A 25 -0.71 -20.32 -20.45
N SER A 26 -0.77 -19.62 -19.31
CA SER A 26 -0.45 -18.18 -19.26
C SER A 26 0.99 -17.89 -19.70
N LEU A 27 1.94 -18.76 -19.33
CA LEU A 27 3.31 -18.66 -19.79
C LEU A 27 3.39 -18.88 -21.33
N PHE A 28 2.93 -20.03 -21.84
CA PHE A 28 3.17 -20.42 -23.24
C PHE A 28 2.23 -19.80 -24.29
N ALA A 29 0.98 -19.45 -23.93
CA ALA A 29 0.02 -18.84 -24.86
C ALA A 29 0.33 -17.35 -25.15
N GLY A 30 0.98 -16.66 -24.20
CA GLY A 30 1.41 -15.26 -24.38
C GLY A 30 2.74 -15.10 -25.13
N GLN A 31 3.65 -16.08 -25.03
CA GLN A 31 5.04 -15.98 -25.48
C GLN A 31 5.28 -16.00 -27.00
N HIS A 32 4.27 -16.33 -27.82
CA HIS A 32 4.47 -16.56 -29.26
C HIS A 32 3.60 -15.69 -30.18
N TRP A 33 2.88 -14.71 -29.64
CA TRP A 33 2.05 -13.81 -30.45
C TRP A 33 2.62 -12.40 -30.40
N TRP A 34 3.19 -11.96 -31.51
CA TRP A 34 3.61 -10.57 -31.70
C TRP A 34 2.35 -9.72 -31.89
N TYR A 35 2.02 -8.91 -30.89
CA TYR A 35 0.84 -8.04 -30.95
C TYR A 35 1.17 -6.77 -31.72
N ASN A 36 0.29 -6.40 -32.65
CA ASN A 36 0.38 -5.09 -33.27
C ASN A 36 -0.03 -4.01 -32.26
N ILE A 37 0.98 -3.33 -31.71
CA ILE A 37 0.80 -2.21 -30.78
C ILE A 37 0.87 -0.85 -31.49
N SER A 38 0.64 -0.80 -32.81
CA SER A 38 0.72 0.43 -33.61
C SER A 38 -0.53 1.33 -33.53
N GLY A 39 -1.56 0.90 -32.81
CA GLY A 39 -2.78 1.68 -32.59
C GLY A 39 -2.59 2.85 -31.62
N THR A 40 -3.64 3.63 -31.40
CA THR A 40 -3.68 4.74 -30.43
C THR A 40 -4.10 4.26 -29.04
N GLY A 41 -3.42 4.71 -27.97
CA GLY A 41 -3.69 4.31 -26.57
C GLY A 41 -2.72 3.25 -26.00
N ASN A 42 -3.18 2.40 -25.07
CA ASN A 42 -2.43 1.23 -24.60
C ASN A 42 -2.88 -0.03 -25.35
N GLN A 43 -2.04 -0.60 -26.22
CA GLN A 43 -2.35 -1.83 -26.99
C GLN A 43 -1.73 -3.08 -26.39
N VAL A 44 -1.07 -2.98 -25.23
CA VAL A 44 -0.47 -4.13 -24.56
C VAL A 44 -1.59 -4.91 -23.86
N PRO A 45 -1.88 -6.17 -24.27
CA PRO A 45 -2.99 -6.93 -23.71
C PRO A 45 -2.56 -7.64 -22.41
N CYS A 46 -2.36 -6.88 -21.33
CA CYS A 46 -1.81 -7.32 -20.05
C CYS A 46 -2.45 -8.62 -19.53
N GLN A 47 -3.78 -8.71 -19.61
CA GLN A 47 -4.61 -9.83 -19.13
C GLN A 47 -4.33 -11.17 -19.83
N LYS A 48 -3.63 -11.18 -20.98
CA LYS A 48 -3.23 -12.43 -21.63
C LYS A 48 -2.07 -13.13 -20.94
N CYS A 49 -1.20 -12.37 -20.27
CA CYS A 49 -0.05 -12.90 -19.55
C CYS A 49 -0.27 -12.86 -18.02
N HIS A 50 -1.12 -11.95 -17.55
CA HIS A 50 -1.44 -11.72 -16.13
C HIS A 50 -2.94 -11.90 -15.87
N ALA A 51 -3.49 -13.04 -16.29
CA ALA A 51 -4.93 -13.31 -16.22
C ALA A 51 -5.45 -13.35 -14.77
N ASP A 52 -4.66 -13.90 -13.85
CA ASP A 52 -4.92 -13.94 -12.42
C ASP A 52 -4.97 -12.54 -11.80
N VAL A 53 -3.96 -11.70 -12.09
CA VAL A 53 -3.93 -10.30 -11.61
C VAL A 53 -5.09 -9.50 -12.17
N PHE A 54 -5.45 -9.74 -13.43
CA PHE A 54 -6.60 -9.10 -14.05
C PHE A 54 -7.92 -9.51 -13.39
N GLU A 55 -8.08 -10.78 -13.03
CA GLU A 55 -9.24 -11.27 -12.30
C GLU A 55 -9.33 -10.64 -10.91
N GLU A 56 -8.21 -10.52 -10.19
CA GLU A 56 -8.16 -9.81 -8.91
C GLU A 56 -8.56 -8.33 -9.05
N LEU A 57 -8.07 -7.64 -10.08
CA LEU A 57 -8.44 -6.25 -10.37
C LEU A 57 -9.92 -6.11 -10.72
N ALA A 58 -10.49 -7.08 -11.46
CA ALA A 58 -11.91 -7.09 -11.83
C ALA A 58 -12.83 -7.26 -10.61
N LEU A 59 -12.32 -7.76 -9.49
CA LEU A 59 -13.03 -7.85 -8.22
C LEU A 59 -12.84 -6.60 -7.33
N SER A 60 -12.01 -5.65 -7.75
CA SER A 60 -11.75 -4.43 -6.99
C SER A 60 -12.79 -3.34 -7.28
N ASN A 61 -13.26 -2.68 -6.22
CA ASN A 61 -14.08 -1.46 -6.34
C ASN A 61 -13.24 -0.20 -6.61
N PHE A 62 -11.91 -0.32 -6.56
CA PHE A 62 -10.97 0.78 -6.71
C PHE A 62 -9.94 0.45 -7.79
N HIS A 63 -9.27 1.48 -8.31
CA HIS A 63 -8.28 1.33 -9.38
C HIS A 63 -8.85 0.70 -10.67
N THR A 64 -10.18 0.75 -10.80
CA THR A 64 -10.94 0.56 -12.03
C THR A 64 -11.48 1.94 -12.46
N HIS A 65 -11.99 2.09 -13.69
CA HIS A 65 -12.54 3.34 -14.26
C HIS A 65 -11.59 4.25 -15.05
N TRP A 66 -10.42 3.77 -15.47
CA TRP A 66 -9.56 4.50 -16.40
C TRP A 66 -9.94 4.24 -17.86
N SER A 67 -9.66 5.22 -18.71
CA SER A 67 -9.93 5.18 -20.14
C SER A 67 -8.81 5.89 -20.90
N ALA A 68 -8.87 5.88 -22.23
CA ALA A 68 -7.96 6.65 -23.08
C ALA A 68 -7.95 8.16 -22.76
N SER A 69 -9.06 8.67 -22.22
CA SER A 69 -9.24 10.07 -21.80
C SER A 69 -8.92 10.32 -20.32
N GLY A 70 -8.39 9.33 -19.60
CA GLY A 70 -8.10 9.41 -18.17
C GLY A 70 -9.19 8.79 -17.30
N TRP A 71 -9.17 9.12 -16.00
CA TRP A 71 -10.13 8.61 -15.01
C TRP A 71 -11.54 9.15 -15.29
N ASN A 72 -12.54 8.27 -15.28
CA ASN A 72 -13.92 8.60 -15.54
C ASN A 72 -14.84 7.89 -14.55
N ALA A 73 -15.37 8.63 -13.56
CA ALA A 73 -16.30 8.10 -12.56
C ALA A 73 -17.53 7.37 -13.15
N SER A 74 -17.93 7.75 -14.37
CA SER A 74 -19.08 7.16 -15.07
C SER A 74 -18.71 5.94 -15.90
N ALA A 75 -17.43 5.57 -15.97
CA ALA A 75 -17.02 4.32 -16.61
C ALA A 75 -17.61 3.11 -15.85
N PRO A 76 -17.78 1.95 -16.49
CA PRO A 76 -18.49 0.81 -15.90
C PRO A 76 -17.86 0.22 -14.62
N GLY A 77 -16.64 0.64 -14.25
CA GLY A 77 -15.89 0.08 -13.13
C GLY A 77 -15.40 -1.34 -13.37
N VAL A 78 -15.43 -1.78 -14.63
CA VAL A 78 -14.94 -3.08 -15.06
C VAL A 78 -13.48 -2.94 -15.43
N ALA A 79 -12.63 -3.78 -14.83
CA ALA A 79 -11.20 -3.79 -15.13
C ALA A 79 -10.95 -3.99 -16.64
N ASP A 80 -10.08 -3.16 -17.20
CA ASP A 80 -9.66 -3.26 -18.59
C ASP A 80 -8.15 -2.96 -18.79
N GLN A 81 -7.73 -2.88 -20.05
CA GLN A 81 -6.33 -2.60 -20.41
C GLN A 81 -5.86 -1.19 -20.02
N TYR A 82 -6.78 -0.23 -19.88
CA TYR A 82 -6.46 1.14 -19.46
C TYR A 82 -6.24 1.21 -17.95
N ASP A 83 -6.99 0.44 -17.16
CA ASP A 83 -6.74 0.30 -15.72
C ASP A 83 -5.35 -0.30 -15.45
N CYS A 84 -4.98 -1.35 -16.20
CA CYS A 84 -3.63 -1.92 -16.14
C CYS A 84 -2.55 -0.87 -16.46
N ALA A 85 -2.78 -0.07 -17.50
CA ALA A 85 -1.84 0.98 -17.92
C ALA A 85 -1.76 2.14 -16.92
N ALA A 86 -2.86 2.48 -16.25
CA ALA A 86 -2.91 3.54 -15.25
C ALA A 86 -2.02 3.24 -14.05
N CYS A 87 -1.77 1.98 -13.75
CA CYS A 87 -0.78 1.57 -12.76
C CYS A 87 0.61 1.39 -13.40
N HIS A 88 0.72 0.61 -14.48
CA HIS A 88 2.02 0.15 -14.96
C HIS A 88 2.75 1.12 -15.90
N ARG A 89 2.03 2.07 -16.49
CA ARG A 89 2.53 2.96 -17.55
C ARG A 89 2.26 4.44 -17.28
N SER A 90 2.01 4.79 -16.02
CA SER A 90 1.52 6.11 -15.65
C SER A 90 2.58 7.14 -15.31
N ASN A 91 3.74 6.69 -14.83
CA ASN A 91 4.86 7.57 -14.50
C ASN A 91 5.40 8.27 -15.76
N LEU A 92 5.22 9.59 -15.82
CA LEU A 92 5.64 10.44 -16.95
C LEU A 92 7.17 10.55 -17.10
N SER A 93 7.92 10.20 -16.06
CA SER A 93 9.40 10.20 -16.10
C SER A 93 9.98 8.90 -16.71
N ILE A 94 9.13 7.91 -16.99
CA ILE A 94 9.53 6.62 -17.58
C ILE A 94 9.13 6.59 -19.05
N GLN A 95 10.10 6.36 -19.92
CA GLN A 95 9.85 6.05 -21.33
C GLN A 95 9.64 4.54 -21.47
N TYR A 96 8.41 4.16 -21.81
CA TYR A 96 8.01 2.80 -22.17
C TYR A 96 8.16 2.56 -23.68
N ALA A 97 8.23 1.31 -24.10
CA ALA A 97 8.17 0.99 -25.52
C ALA A 97 6.80 1.37 -26.11
N LEU A 98 6.81 1.97 -27.30
CA LEU A 98 5.61 2.34 -28.03
C LEU A 98 5.86 2.29 -29.54
N VAL A 99 4.80 2.03 -30.31
CA VAL A 99 4.83 2.03 -31.77
C VAL A 99 3.91 3.15 -32.24
N ASN A 100 4.44 4.06 -33.05
CA ASN A 100 3.72 5.24 -33.52
C ASN A 100 3.15 5.00 -34.92
N GLY A 101 1.97 4.38 -34.99
CA GLY A 101 1.20 4.16 -36.22
C GLY A 101 1.70 3.01 -37.10
N SER A 102 3.00 2.71 -37.14
CA SER A 102 3.58 1.61 -37.93
C SER A 102 4.72 0.90 -37.21
N VAL A 103 4.84 -0.42 -37.40
CA VAL A 103 5.88 -1.28 -36.81
C VAL A 103 7.32 -0.87 -37.14
N THR A 104 7.53 -0.06 -38.19
CA THR A 104 8.84 0.50 -38.53
C THR A 104 9.15 1.81 -37.81
N LYS A 105 8.14 2.42 -37.16
CA LYS A 105 8.24 3.66 -36.38
C LYS A 105 7.98 3.35 -34.91
N TYR A 106 8.99 2.80 -34.27
CA TYR A 106 8.93 2.44 -32.85
C TYR A 106 9.85 3.34 -32.01
N GLN A 107 9.48 3.53 -30.75
CA GLN A 107 10.39 4.05 -29.73
C GLN A 107 10.63 2.93 -28.72
N PRO A 108 11.89 2.49 -28.54
CA PRO A 108 12.21 1.51 -27.52
C PRO A 108 12.00 2.12 -26.13
N GLY A 109 11.63 1.28 -25.16
CA GLY A 109 11.61 1.68 -23.76
C GLY A 109 13.02 1.93 -23.23
N LYS A 110 13.21 2.98 -22.43
CA LYS A 110 14.52 3.34 -21.87
C LYS A 110 14.65 2.89 -20.42
N GLN A 111 13.74 3.33 -19.55
CA GLN A 111 13.73 2.94 -18.14
C GLN A 111 12.90 1.66 -17.90
N ALA A 112 11.90 1.39 -18.75
CA ALA A 112 11.08 0.18 -18.68
C ALA A 112 10.68 -0.29 -20.07
N HIS A 113 10.67 -1.61 -20.30
CA HIS A 113 10.26 -2.18 -21.59
C HIS A 113 8.77 -1.98 -21.85
N ALA A 114 7.89 -2.51 -20.98
CA ALA A 114 6.44 -2.44 -21.16
C ALA A 114 5.69 -1.85 -19.96
N ALA A 115 6.21 -2.07 -18.75
CA ALA A 115 5.55 -1.77 -17.49
C ALA A 115 6.58 -1.46 -16.40
N SER A 116 6.18 -0.71 -15.39
CA SER A 116 6.96 -0.46 -14.17
C SER A 116 6.15 -0.83 -12.92
N VAL A 117 6.85 -0.99 -11.81
CA VAL A 117 6.24 -1.00 -10.48
C VAL A 117 6.09 0.44 -10.03
N VAL A 118 4.94 0.78 -9.45
CA VAL A 118 4.63 2.14 -9.03
C VAL A 118 4.47 2.22 -7.52
N ALA A 119 4.96 3.30 -6.93
CA ALA A 119 4.62 3.66 -5.57
C ALA A 119 3.22 4.27 -5.54
N CYS A 120 2.46 4.04 -4.45
CA CYS A 120 1.14 4.66 -4.28
C CYS A 120 1.19 6.18 -4.44
N MET A 121 2.25 6.79 -3.92
CA MET A 121 2.44 8.24 -3.93
C MET A 121 2.75 8.81 -5.32
N LEU A 122 3.00 8.01 -6.35
CA LEU A 122 3.03 8.51 -7.72
C LEU A 122 1.73 9.23 -8.08
N CYS A 123 0.60 8.61 -7.75
CA CYS A 123 -0.75 9.11 -8.05
C CYS A 123 -1.37 9.89 -6.88
N HIS A 124 -0.97 9.59 -5.64
CA HIS A 124 -1.59 10.15 -4.43
C HIS A 124 -0.81 11.31 -3.79
N GLN A 125 0.33 11.71 -4.35
CA GLN A 125 1.08 12.88 -3.90
C GLN A 125 0.39 14.22 -4.20
N ALA A 126 0.88 15.28 -3.56
CA ALA A 126 0.55 16.63 -3.95
C ALA A 126 1.04 16.88 -5.38
N ASN A 127 0.19 17.49 -6.20
CA ASN A 127 0.46 17.79 -7.61
C ASN A 127 0.72 16.54 -8.48
N ALA A 128 0.06 15.41 -8.20
CA ALA A 128 0.21 14.15 -8.93
C ALA A 128 0.10 14.30 -10.46
N SER A 129 -0.72 15.23 -10.97
CA SER A 129 -0.87 15.50 -12.41
C SER A 129 0.43 15.91 -13.12
N SER A 130 1.46 16.31 -12.38
CA SER A 130 2.81 16.60 -12.93
C SER A 130 3.69 15.36 -13.06
N ALA A 131 3.38 14.28 -12.33
CA ALA A 131 4.18 13.06 -12.27
C ALA A 131 3.54 11.88 -13.01
N THR A 132 2.21 11.90 -13.16
CA THR A 132 1.43 10.83 -13.77
C THR A 132 0.32 11.37 -14.67
N TRP A 133 0.01 10.65 -15.75
CA TRP A 133 -1.20 10.92 -16.55
C TRP A 133 -2.49 10.43 -15.89
N ALA A 134 -2.37 9.62 -14.82
CA ALA A 134 -3.45 9.03 -14.05
C ALA A 134 -3.43 9.52 -12.58
N PRO A 135 -3.60 10.82 -12.31
CA PRO A 135 -3.59 11.34 -10.95
C PRO A 135 -4.75 10.76 -10.13
N GLY A 136 -4.49 10.43 -8.87
CA GLY A 136 -5.49 9.98 -7.91
C GLY A 136 -5.88 11.10 -6.95
N PHE A 137 -6.79 10.78 -6.02
CA PHE A 137 -7.11 11.67 -4.91
C PHE A 137 -5.88 11.86 -4.02
N TYR A 138 -5.65 13.09 -3.57
CA TYR A 138 -4.53 13.38 -2.68
C TYR A 138 -4.67 12.58 -1.37
N ALA A 139 -3.67 11.74 -1.06
CA ALA A 139 -3.61 10.96 0.18
C ALA A 139 -2.47 11.42 1.12
N GLY A 140 -1.83 12.55 0.82
CA GLY A 140 -0.79 13.13 1.64
C GLY A 140 -1.32 13.89 2.86
N GLY A 141 -0.51 14.82 3.36
CA GLY A 141 -0.68 15.44 4.67
C GLY A 141 0.27 14.87 5.70
N PHE A 142 1.46 14.44 5.26
CA PHE A 142 2.49 13.86 6.12
C PHE A 142 3.77 14.67 6.09
N ASN A 143 4.34 14.91 7.27
CA ASN A 143 5.63 15.58 7.43
C ASN A 143 6.76 14.56 7.60
N ILE A 144 7.19 13.95 6.49
CA ILE A 144 8.24 12.92 6.50
C ILE A 144 9.64 13.49 6.77
N SER A 145 9.89 14.76 6.42
CA SER A 145 11.19 15.41 6.60
C SER A 145 11.53 15.60 8.08
N GLY A 146 10.52 15.74 8.95
CA GLY A 146 10.68 15.72 10.40
C GLY A 146 11.31 14.44 10.96
N PHE A 147 11.35 13.36 10.18
CA PHE A 147 11.96 12.07 10.53
C PHE A 147 13.29 11.81 9.80
N GLY A 148 13.85 12.83 9.14
CA GLY A 148 15.10 12.72 8.37
C GLY A 148 14.97 11.82 7.14
N VAL A 149 13.79 11.78 6.54
CA VAL A 149 13.49 10.99 5.35
C VAL A 149 13.14 11.91 4.20
N SER A 150 13.69 11.60 3.02
CA SER A 150 13.34 12.22 1.76
C SER A 150 12.67 11.19 0.85
N SER A 151 11.73 11.65 0.04
CA SER A 151 11.13 10.88 -1.04
C SER A 151 11.11 11.73 -2.31
N PRO A 152 11.17 11.11 -3.51
CA PRO A 152 10.90 11.81 -4.77
C PRO A 152 9.45 12.31 -4.90
N TYR A 153 8.53 11.90 -4.02
CA TYR A 153 7.13 12.29 -4.04
C TYR A 153 6.78 13.37 -3.01
N ASN A 154 5.76 14.15 -3.32
CA ASN A 154 5.30 15.24 -2.46
C ASN A 154 4.24 14.76 -1.45
N TYR A 155 4.66 14.49 -0.22
CA TYR A 155 3.79 14.02 0.87
C TYR A 155 2.95 15.11 1.55
N SER A 156 3.23 16.37 1.29
CA SER A 156 2.60 17.51 1.96
C SER A 156 2.48 18.72 1.03
N ASN A 157 1.59 19.64 1.36
CA ASN A 157 1.53 20.97 0.73
C ASN A 157 1.27 22.06 1.78
N ALA A 158 1.16 23.33 1.36
CA ALA A 158 0.99 24.46 2.27
C ALA A 158 -0.24 24.33 3.18
N THR A 159 -1.35 23.79 2.65
CA THR A 159 -2.61 23.58 3.38
C THR A 159 -2.53 22.34 4.29
N TYR A 160 -1.98 21.25 3.76
CA TYR A 160 -1.89 19.95 4.44
C TYR A 160 -0.42 19.60 4.67
N ASN A 161 0.19 20.29 5.64
CA ASN A 161 1.63 20.17 5.94
C ASN A 161 1.99 18.98 6.84
N GLY A 162 0.99 18.31 7.43
CA GLY A 162 1.21 17.08 8.20
C GLY A 162 1.92 17.24 9.53
N LYS A 163 2.07 18.46 10.07
CA LYS A 163 2.78 18.72 11.34
C LYS A 163 2.34 17.82 12.50
N TRP A 164 1.06 17.47 12.56
CA TRP A 164 0.45 16.71 13.66
C TRP A 164 -0.10 15.35 13.22
N ALA A 165 0.27 14.87 12.03
CA ALA A 165 -0.24 13.58 11.55
C ALA A 165 0.36 12.43 12.37
N ALA A 166 -0.52 11.66 13.01
CA ALA A 166 -0.13 10.51 13.85
C ALA A 166 0.67 9.44 13.07
N HIS A 167 0.44 9.34 11.76
CA HIS A 167 1.07 8.35 10.89
C HIS A 167 2.44 8.77 10.35
N ASN A 168 2.95 9.98 10.64
CA ASN A 168 4.22 10.45 10.06
C ASN A 168 5.38 9.47 10.28
N ALA A 169 5.53 8.95 11.49
CA ALA A 169 6.59 8.01 11.81
C ALA A 169 6.42 6.70 11.02
N PHE A 170 5.19 6.21 10.91
CA PHE A 170 4.89 4.97 10.20
C PHE A 170 5.17 5.09 8.70
N ILE A 171 4.71 6.17 8.07
CA ILE A 171 5.03 6.49 6.66
C ILE A 171 6.54 6.62 6.47
N ALA A 172 7.21 7.43 7.29
CA ALA A 172 8.65 7.66 7.16
C ALA A 172 9.47 6.37 7.30
N MET A 173 9.08 5.45 8.19
CA MET A 173 9.77 4.18 8.32
C MET A 173 9.48 3.21 7.17
N ALA A 174 8.28 3.26 6.57
CA ALA A 174 8.00 2.50 5.35
C ALA A 174 8.87 2.96 4.19
N ILE A 175 9.10 4.27 4.01
CA ILE A 175 10.00 4.80 2.96
C ILE A 175 11.45 4.28 3.11
N LYS A 176 11.90 4.05 4.35
CA LYS A 176 13.22 3.46 4.62
C LYS A 176 13.28 1.95 4.38
N ASN A 177 12.14 1.30 4.25
CA ASN A 177 12.05 -0.11 3.91
C ASN A 177 12.14 -0.26 2.39
N ASN A 178 12.85 -1.28 1.93
CA ASN A 178 13.07 -1.54 0.51
C ASN A 178 12.23 -2.71 -0.01
N THR A 179 11.17 -3.12 0.71
CA THR A 179 10.33 -4.26 0.31
C THR A 179 9.42 -3.87 -0.86
N PHE A 180 8.88 -2.65 -0.84
CA PHE A 180 8.14 -2.00 -1.91
C PHE A 180 8.70 -0.60 -2.18
N PRO A 181 8.35 0.01 -3.33
CA PRO A 181 8.78 1.37 -3.62
C PRO A 181 8.16 2.39 -2.65
N ASP A 182 9.01 3.19 -2.00
CA ASP A 182 8.59 4.32 -1.16
C ASP A 182 7.67 3.89 0.00
N SER A 183 6.68 4.69 0.43
CA SER A 183 5.80 4.33 1.56
C SER A 183 4.73 3.27 1.26
N THR A 184 4.88 2.47 0.19
CA THR A 184 3.81 1.59 -0.31
C THR A 184 3.37 0.57 0.74
N GLU A 185 4.28 0.05 1.55
CA GLU A 185 4.00 -0.86 2.67
C GLU A 185 3.00 -0.26 3.65
N ALA A 186 3.17 1.01 4.01
CA ALA A 186 2.31 1.66 4.98
C ALA A 186 0.90 1.87 4.42
N CYS A 187 0.79 2.15 3.12
CA CYS A 187 -0.49 2.25 2.44
C CYS A 187 -1.18 0.89 2.38
N VAL A 188 -0.47 -0.15 1.92
CA VAL A 188 -1.00 -1.52 1.79
C VAL A 188 -1.44 -2.07 3.15
N ALA A 189 -0.70 -1.77 4.22
CA ALA A 189 -1.02 -2.24 5.56
C ALA A 189 -2.41 -1.82 6.08
N CYS A 190 -2.99 -0.74 5.55
CA CYS A 190 -4.27 -0.20 6.02
C CYS A 190 -5.33 -0.06 4.92
N HIS A 191 -4.94 0.17 3.68
CA HIS A 191 -5.86 0.46 2.55
C HIS A 191 -6.11 -0.74 1.64
N THR A 192 -5.59 -1.91 1.98
CA THR A 192 -5.84 -3.14 1.23
C THR A 192 -6.35 -4.24 2.14
N HIS A 193 -6.87 -5.31 1.55
CA HIS A 193 -7.34 -6.50 2.25
C HIS A 193 -6.18 -7.44 2.68
N VAL A 194 -4.96 -6.90 2.86
CA VAL A 194 -3.82 -7.69 3.34
C VAL A 194 -3.90 -7.84 4.86
N ALA A 195 -3.76 -9.07 5.34
CA ALA A 195 -3.68 -9.32 6.77
C ALA A 195 -2.40 -8.72 7.34
N VAL A 196 -2.54 -7.94 8.42
CA VAL A 196 -1.41 -7.28 9.08
C VAL A 196 -1.28 -7.70 10.53
N LYS A 197 -0.03 -7.91 10.94
CA LYS A 197 0.34 -8.07 12.35
C LYS A 197 1.03 -6.80 12.82
N ILE A 198 0.42 -6.09 13.75
CA ILE A 198 0.98 -4.88 14.34
C ILE A 198 1.37 -5.17 15.79
N ILE A 199 2.64 -4.95 16.11
CA ILE A 199 3.16 -5.09 17.47
C ILE A 199 3.39 -3.68 18.01
N TRP A 200 2.52 -3.26 18.92
CA TRP A 200 2.58 -1.96 19.56
C TRP A 200 3.45 -2.05 20.81
N HIS A 201 4.46 -1.18 20.88
CA HIS A 201 5.24 -0.95 22.08
C HIS A 201 4.90 0.43 22.62
N HIS A 202 4.15 0.48 23.72
CA HIS A 202 3.82 1.74 24.39
C HIS A 202 4.43 1.78 25.79
N LYS A 203 4.65 2.99 26.32
CA LYS A 203 5.06 3.15 27.71
C LYS A 203 3.89 2.80 28.63
N ARG A 204 4.17 2.21 29.79
CA ARG A 204 3.12 1.67 30.68
C ARG A 204 2.45 2.78 31.48
N SER A 205 3.24 3.72 31.98
CA SER A 205 2.76 4.85 32.78
C SER A 205 3.44 6.15 32.34
N LEU A 206 2.67 7.23 32.41
CA LEU A 206 3.17 8.59 32.51
C LEU A 206 3.23 8.91 34.00
N GLU A 207 4.42 9.20 34.50
CA GLU A 207 4.68 9.47 35.91
C GLU A 207 5.16 10.91 36.05
N PHE A 208 4.65 11.60 37.07
CA PHE A 208 5.05 12.94 37.44
C PHE A 208 4.83 13.13 38.93
N ASN A 209 5.59 14.03 39.52
CA ASN A 209 5.44 14.39 40.92
C ASN A 209 4.46 15.54 41.04
N VAL A 210 3.50 15.41 41.96
CA VAL A 210 2.62 16.53 42.36
C VAL A 210 3.01 16.94 43.77
N SER A 211 3.42 18.19 43.94
CA SER A 211 3.81 18.75 45.24
C SER A 211 3.05 20.04 45.54
N ILE A 212 2.87 20.37 46.81
CA ILE A 212 2.20 21.61 47.28
C ILE A 212 3.19 22.80 47.30
N ASN A 213 4.32 22.68 46.60
CA ASN A 213 5.39 23.68 46.62
C ASN A 213 5.31 24.55 45.36
N ASN A 214 5.59 25.85 45.47
CA ASN A 214 5.60 26.86 44.39
C ASN A 214 4.22 27.12 43.73
N PRO A 215 3.36 27.94 44.35
CA PRO A 215 2.07 28.29 43.77
C PRO A 215 2.23 29.02 42.43
N VAL A 216 1.41 28.65 41.44
CA VAL A 216 1.32 29.33 40.15
C VAL A 216 0.03 30.12 40.10
N THR A 217 0.13 31.42 39.85
CA THR A 217 -1.03 32.29 39.61
C THR A 217 -1.32 32.35 38.12
N LEU A 218 -2.47 31.82 37.72
CA LEU A 218 -3.01 31.91 36.36
C LEU A 218 -4.17 32.93 36.33
N PRO A 219 -4.62 33.41 35.16
CA PRO A 219 -5.74 34.36 35.05
C PRO A 219 -7.05 33.89 35.71
N ASN A 220 -7.20 32.58 35.92
CA ASN A 220 -8.34 31.91 36.53
C ASN A 220 -8.15 31.56 38.03
N GLY A 221 -7.02 31.92 38.66
CA GLY A 221 -6.82 31.75 40.09
C GLY A 221 -5.42 31.28 40.50
N VAL A 222 -5.21 31.15 41.82
CA VAL A 222 -3.97 30.62 42.40
C VAL A 222 -4.06 29.10 42.51
N HIS A 223 -3.09 28.41 41.91
CA HIS A 223 -2.94 26.96 42.00
C HIS A 223 -1.79 26.63 42.96
N ASN A 224 -2.10 26.04 44.12
CA ASN A 224 -1.15 25.64 45.15
C ASN A 224 -0.54 24.24 44.88
N TRP A 225 -0.18 23.97 43.64
CA TRP A 225 0.45 22.71 43.30
C TRP A 225 1.41 22.91 42.14
N SER A 226 2.54 22.21 42.19
CA SER A 226 3.48 22.07 41.09
C SER A 226 3.46 20.64 40.56
N VAL A 227 3.65 20.53 39.25
CA VAL A 227 3.82 19.25 38.57
C VAL A 227 5.22 19.22 37.98
N THR A 228 6.08 18.34 38.51
CA THR A 228 7.48 18.20 38.10
C THR A 228 7.80 16.77 37.68
N ASP A 229 9.00 16.57 37.14
CA ASP A 229 9.57 15.24 36.93
C ASP A 229 8.74 14.33 36.01
N TRP A 230 8.18 14.91 34.94
CA TRP A 230 7.51 14.17 33.88
C TRP A 230 8.45 13.11 33.29
N LYS A 231 8.07 11.85 33.44
CA LYS A 231 8.79 10.70 32.88
C LYS A 231 7.81 9.65 32.42
N VAL A 232 8.28 8.77 31.54
CA VAL A 232 7.53 7.60 31.09
C VAL A 232 8.20 6.35 31.64
N ASN A 233 7.44 5.40 32.15
CA ASN A 233 7.96 4.20 32.80
C ASN A 233 7.32 2.91 32.26
N GLY A 234 8.09 1.83 32.30
CA GLY A 234 7.72 0.51 31.79
C GLY A 234 7.49 0.47 30.27
N THR A 235 7.24 -0.73 29.76
CA THR A 235 6.78 -0.97 28.40
C THR A 235 5.66 -1.99 28.43
N ALA A 236 4.55 -1.68 27.76
CA ALA A 236 3.46 -2.60 27.51
C ALA A 236 3.46 -2.94 26.02
N VAL A 237 3.20 -4.22 25.74
CA VAL A 237 3.20 -4.79 24.39
C VAL A 237 1.78 -5.23 24.07
N ALA A 238 1.25 -4.72 22.96
CA ALA A 238 -0.02 -5.14 22.41
C ALA A 238 0.21 -5.72 21.02
N VAL A 239 -0.37 -6.87 20.73
CA VAL A 239 -0.40 -7.41 19.37
C VAL A 239 -1.80 -7.23 18.83
N SER A 240 -1.92 -6.47 17.74
CA SER A 240 -3.14 -6.34 16.96
C SER A 240 -3.00 -7.11 15.66
N TRP A 241 -4.03 -7.87 15.32
CA TRP A 241 -4.16 -8.51 14.02
C TRP A 241 -5.26 -7.82 13.24
N GLY A 242 -4.93 -7.23 12.09
CA GLY A 242 -5.92 -6.73 11.14
C GLY A 242 -6.20 -7.79 10.08
N ASN A 243 -7.46 -8.01 9.74
CA ASN A 243 -7.87 -8.84 8.60
C ASN A 243 -8.86 -8.09 7.70
N THR A 244 -9.29 -8.75 6.62
CA THR A 244 -10.18 -8.22 5.57
C THR A 244 -11.54 -7.70 6.06
N SER A 245 -11.95 -8.01 7.28
CA SER A 245 -13.23 -7.59 7.87
C SER A 245 -13.14 -6.31 8.72
N GLY A 246 -11.94 -5.76 8.90
CA GLY A 246 -11.71 -4.63 9.82
C GLY A 246 -11.82 -5.00 11.30
N VAL A 247 -12.13 -6.26 11.62
CA VAL A 247 -12.17 -6.78 13.00
C VAL A 247 -10.74 -7.09 13.44
N GLY A 248 -10.21 -6.25 14.33
CA GLY A 248 -8.93 -6.48 14.97
C GLY A 248 -9.07 -7.10 16.34
N ASN A 249 -8.36 -8.19 16.63
CA ASN A 249 -8.21 -8.67 17.99
C ASN A 249 -6.91 -8.11 18.60
N THR A 250 -7.04 -7.43 19.74
CA THR A 250 -5.88 -6.95 20.50
C THR A 250 -5.62 -7.90 21.65
N SER A 251 -4.46 -8.52 21.65
CA SER A 251 -3.99 -9.32 22.77
C SER A 251 -2.88 -8.55 23.48
N TYR A 252 -3.07 -8.33 24.78
CA TYR A 252 -2.03 -7.77 25.64
C TYR A 252 -1.32 -8.90 26.34
N TRP A 253 0.00 -8.95 26.22
CA TRP A 253 0.82 -10.03 26.78
C TRP A 253 1.12 -9.86 28.28
N SER A 254 0.20 -9.22 29.03
CA SER A 254 0.32 -8.69 30.40
C SER A 254 0.69 -7.19 30.48
N GLY A 255 0.16 -6.50 31.49
CA GLY A 255 0.66 -5.16 31.89
C GLY A 255 -0.13 -3.93 31.45
N TRP A 256 -1.40 -4.04 31.02
CA TRP A 256 -2.23 -2.85 30.75
C TRP A 256 -2.31 -1.94 32.00
N PRO A 257 -2.20 -0.61 31.86
CA PRO A 257 -2.49 0.31 32.97
C PRO A 257 -3.97 0.18 33.36
N GLY A 258 -4.25 -0.55 34.44
CA GLY A 258 -5.59 -0.94 34.89
C GLY A 258 -5.71 -2.44 35.20
N ASN A 259 -4.82 -3.28 34.69
CA ASN A 259 -4.72 -4.68 35.08
C ASN A 259 -3.77 -4.80 36.29
N VAL A 260 -4.26 -4.27 37.41
CA VAL A 260 -3.64 -4.35 38.72
C VAL A 260 -4.47 -5.38 39.48
N SER A 261 -3.86 -6.52 39.77
CA SER A 261 -4.40 -7.46 40.75
C SER A 261 -4.68 -6.68 42.04
N ASN A 262 -5.94 -6.68 42.49
CA ASN A 262 -6.45 -6.11 43.76
C ASN A 262 -6.94 -4.64 43.76
N ILE A 263 -7.59 -4.12 42.71
CA ILE A 263 -8.31 -2.83 42.81
C ILE A 263 -9.82 -2.97 43.15
N TYR A 264 -10.36 -4.20 43.15
CA TYR A 264 -11.74 -4.47 43.59
C TYR A 264 -11.85 -5.31 44.87
N SER A 265 -10.85 -5.25 45.75
CA SER A 265 -10.93 -5.83 47.10
C SER A 265 -10.95 -4.75 48.17
#